data_AF-A0AAD1KAR6-F1
#
_entry.id   AF-A0AAD1KAR6-F1
#
_cell.length_a   1.000
_cell.length_b   1.000
_cell.length_c   1.000
_cell.angle_alpha   90.00
_cell.angle_beta   90.00
_cell.angle_gamma   90.00
#
_symmetry.space_group_name_H-M   'P 1'
#
loop_
_entity.id
_entity.type
_entity.pdbx_description
1 polymer ?
#
loop_
_entity_poly.entity_id
_entity_poly.type
_entity_poly.pdbx_seq_one_letter_code
_entity_poly.pdbx_strand_id
1 'polypeptide(L)'
;MEDYQALSAMPLFDSADLLLQGNPVVNSYITQLSLGKVADAGLLLEHATDWLYEQRDSENNYKAYRSELTTFFHWCFDVAGISAANVGRREMGRYVAYCQAPPTELVGYFNVPQFKTDKFNQSREPNPNWRPFIGRKALGKPLPYSLSDNALKTKIAILSSFYTYLMSEEYCERNPAQLWLNHSRFANKSKFRLEPAEEQLKVFSELQWSYLVACVQRLAEAEPAQHQRSLFLINLMYGCYLRISEIAARAGYAPTMSQFKRHNHSGIWYFHIPRSKGGKARNVAVSKALLQSLQSYRHHLGLSDYPQSNETTPLFIRHRAAGRGRESGVLNANLGIRQLRDEIQFLINCAADDAEKDGFIQEANEMRQLTAHSIRHTGITHDINLNGRPLSHVQADAGHESIDTTSQYLHTSQEERHQSASAKPLDRLQGIES
;
A
#
# COMPACT_ATOMS: atom_id res chain seq x y z
N MET A 1 0.22 -31.45 26.22
CA MET A 1 -0.47 -30.47 25.36
C MET A 1 -1.54 -29.86 26.23
N GLU A 2 -1.24 -28.71 26.84
CA GLU A 2 -2.24 -27.97 27.62
C GLU A 2 -3.34 -27.50 26.68
N ASP A 3 -4.59 -27.71 27.09
CA ASP A 3 -5.78 -27.20 26.41
C ASP A 3 -5.68 -25.68 26.28
N TYR A 4 -5.29 -25.21 25.10
CA TYR A 4 -5.33 -23.79 24.76
C TYR A 4 -6.81 -23.40 24.70
N GLN A 5 -7.31 -22.82 25.79
CA GLN A 5 -8.67 -22.30 25.85
C GLN A 5 -8.82 -21.30 24.69
N ALA A 6 -9.66 -21.64 23.71
CA ALA A 6 -9.81 -20.83 22.50
C ALA A 6 -10.19 -19.39 22.90
N LEU A 7 -9.31 -18.44 22.55
CA LEU A 7 -9.54 -17.04 22.84
C LEU A 7 -10.78 -16.56 22.10
N SER A 8 -11.74 -15.95 22.82
CA SER A 8 -12.93 -15.34 22.21
C SER A 8 -12.57 -14.26 21.18
N ALA A 9 -11.51 -13.48 21.44
CA ALA A 9 -10.88 -12.58 20.48
C ALA A 9 -9.38 -12.52 20.76
N MET A 10 -8.55 -12.54 19.72
CA MET A 10 -7.10 -12.43 19.82
C MET A 10 -6.66 -10.94 19.87
N PRO A 11 -6.01 -10.49 20.96
CA PRO A 11 -5.28 -9.23 20.95
C PRO A 11 -4.11 -9.26 19.96
N LEU A 12 -3.90 -8.17 19.20
CA LEU A 12 -2.91 -8.16 18.10
C LEU A 12 -1.69 -7.26 18.36
N PHE A 13 -1.88 -6.15 19.06
CA PHE A 13 -0.86 -5.10 19.19
C PHE A 13 -0.61 -4.77 20.66
N ASP A 14 0.65 -4.80 21.10
CA ASP A 14 1.01 -4.52 22.50
C ASP A 14 1.08 -3.00 22.81
N SER A 15 1.63 -2.60 23.96
CA SER A 15 1.95 -1.21 24.28
C SER A 15 3.00 -0.65 23.32
N ALA A 16 3.04 0.68 23.19
CA ALA A 16 3.94 1.37 22.26
C ALA A 16 5.42 0.92 22.39
N ASP A 17 5.91 0.73 23.63
CA ASP A 17 7.29 0.31 23.91
C ASP A 17 7.60 -1.13 23.47
N LEU A 18 6.57 -1.99 23.37
CA LEU A 18 6.70 -3.42 23.06
C LEU A 18 6.20 -3.75 21.65
N LEU A 19 5.61 -2.78 20.94
CA LEU A 19 4.95 -2.99 19.66
C LEU A 19 5.87 -3.67 18.62
N LEU A 20 7.10 -3.19 18.49
CA LEU A 20 8.07 -3.72 17.51
C LEU A 20 8.73 -5.04 17.93
N GLN A 21 8.59 -5.46 19.19
CA GLN A 21 9.17 -6.72 19.66
C GLN A 21 8.37 -7.92 19.13
N GLY A 22 7.09 -7.71 18.80
CA GLY A 22 6.17 -8.75 18.39
C GLY A 22 5.83 -9.72 19.52
N ASN A 23 4.76 -10.50 19.33
CA ASN A 23 4.35 -11.51 20.29
C ASN A 23 4.34 -12.89 19.60
N PRO A 24 5.06 -13.90 20.11
CA PRO A 24 5.13 -15.23 19.46
C PRO A 24 3.76 -15.89 19.26
N VAL A 25 2.82 -15.70 20.19
CA VAL A 25 1.46 -16.25 20.10
C VAL A 25 0.69 -15.55 18.97
N VAL A 26 0.77 -14.22 18.89
CA VAL A 26 0.15 -13.43 17.81
C VAL A 26 0.76 -13.80 16.46
N ASN A 27 2.09 -13.92 16.38
CA ASN A 27 2.78 -14.28 15.15
C ASN A 27 2.35 -15.67 14.64
N SER A 28 2.20 -16.64 15.55
CA SER A 28 1.73 -17.99 15.21
C SER A 28 0.29 -17.97 14.72
N TYR A 29 -0.59 -17.23 15.41
CA TYR A 29 -1.98 -17.04 15.02
C TYR A 29 -2.12 -16.39 13.64
N ILE A 30 -1.39 -15.30 13.38
CA ILE A 30 -1.41 -14.59 12.10
C ILE A 30 -0.80 -15.44 10.97
N THR A 31 0.20 -16.27 11.28
CA THR A 31 0.74 -17.25 10.33
C THR A 31 -0.31 -18.28 9.92
N GLN A 32 -1.07 -18.82 10.88
CA GLN A 32 -2.15 -19.76 10.60
C GLN A 32 -3.26 -19.10 9.76
N LEU A 33 -3.64 -17.86 10.08
CA LEU A 33 -4.59 -17.09 9.26
C LEU A 33 -4.09 -16.89 7.83
N SER A 34 -2.81 -16.52 7.68
CA SER A 34 -2.19 -16.28 6.37
C SER A 34 -2.13 -17.54 5.51
N LEU A 35 -2.04 -18.72 6.12
CA LEU A 35 -2.05 -20.00 5.41
C LEU A 35 -3.47 -20.50 5.10
N GLY A 36 -4.44 -20.23 5.97
CA GLY A 36 -5.75 -20.90 5.93
C GLY A 36 -6.96 -20.05 5.53
N LYS A 37 -6.96 -18.74 5.83
CA LYS A 37 -8.16 -17.89 5.68
C LYS A 37 -7.89 -16.62 4.89
N VAL A 38 -6.91 -15.82 5.30
CA VAL A 38 -6.67 -14.46 4.79
C VAL A 38 -5.18 -14.33 4.45
N ALA A 39 -4.84 -14.56 3.19
CA ALA A 39 -3.47 -14.74 2.71
C ALA A 39 -2.51 -13.59 3.04
N ASP A 40 -3.04 -12.38 3.22
CA ASP A 40 -2.31 -11.14 3.47
C ASP A 40 -2.44 -10.64 4.93
N ALA A 41 -3.00 -11.44 5.84
CA ALA A 41 -3.16 -11.06 7.25
C ALA A 41 -1.84 -10.62 7.91
N GLY A 42 -0.74 -11.31 7.61
CA GLY A 42 0.60 -10.92 8.08
C GLY A 42 1.05 -9.55 7.59
N LEU A 43 0.76 -9.22 6.34
CA LEU A 43 1.13 -7.92 5.75
C LEU A 43 0.24 -6.78 6.29
N LEU A 44 -1.05 -7.05 6.50
CA LEU A 44 -1.96 -6.13 7.17
C LEU A 44 -1.50 -5.82 8.60
N LEU A 45 -1.03 -6.83 9.32
CA LEU A 45 -0.49 -6.66 10.67
C LEU A 45 0.77 -5.78 10.65
N GLU A 46 1.67 -5.98 9.67
CA GLU A 46 2.88 -5.16 9.50
C GLU A 46 2.52 -3.70 9.24
N HIS A 47 1.63 -3.43 8.27
CA HIS A 47 1.14 -2.07 8.00
C HIS A 47 0.48 -1.41 9.21
N ALA A 48 -0.36 -2.14 9.94
CA ALA A 48 -0.97 -1.63 11.16
C ALA A 48 0.06 -1.36 12.27
N THR A 49 1.10 -2.19 12.37
CA THR A 49 2.20 -2.03 13.32
C THR A 49 3.02 -0.78 13.02
N ASP A 50 3.40 -0.59 11.75
CA ASP A 50 4.14 0.60 11.31
C ASP A 50 3.34 1.87 11.57
N TRP A 51 2.06 1.88 11.17
CA TRP A 51 1.18 3.03 11.41
C TRP A 51 0.97 3.32 12.89
N LEU A 52 0.77 2.29 13.73
CA LEU A 52 0.66 2.48 15.18
C LEU A 52 1.96 3.00 15.80
N TYR A 53 3.12 2.60 15.27
CA TYR A 53 4.43 3.05 15.75
C TYR A 53 4.66 4.55 15.50
N GLU A 54 4.11 5.10 14.42
CA GLU A 54 4.13 6.55 14.15
C GLU A 54 3.30 7.35 15.17
N GLN A 55 2.32 6.70 15.80
CA GLN A 55 1.40 7.32 16.76
C GLN A 55 1.84 7.15 18.22
N ARG A 56 3.04 6.56 18.45
CA ARG A 56 3.54 6.19 19.79
C ARG A 56 3.69 7.36 20.75
N ASP A 57 3.98 8.55 20.23
CA ASP A 57 4.20 9.75 21.04
C ASP A 57 2.88 10.38 21.53
N SER A 58 1.74 9.94 20.99
CA SER A 58 0.40 10.32 21.43
C SER A 58 -0.31 9.14 22.08
N GLU A 59 -0.15 9.00 23.40
CA GLU A 59 -0.67 7.85 24.15
C GLU A 59 -2.19 7.63 23.96
N ASN A 60 -2.97 8.71 23.92
CA ASN A 60 -4.42 8.64 23.73
C ASN A 60 -4.79 8.16 22.32
N ASN A 61 -4.13 8.68 21.28
CA ASN A 61 -4.35 8.24 19.91
C ASN A 61 -3.93 6.78 19.75
N TYR A 62 -2.74 6.43 20.24
CA TYR A 62 -2.23 5.07 20.22
C TYR A 62 -3.22 4.07 20.81
N LYS A 63 -3.72 4.33 22.03
CA LYS A 63 -4.69 3.44 22.69
C LYS A 63 -5.99 3.29 21.90
N ALA A 64 -6.50 4.39 21.35
CA ALA A 64 -7.74 4.38 20.56
C ALA A 64 -7.57 3.62 19.24
N TYR A 65 -6.51 3.94 18.48
CA TYR A 65 -6.20 3.32 17.19
C TYR A 65 -5.92 1.83 17.35
N ARG A 66 -5.11 1.48 18.35
CA ARG A 66 -4.79 0.09 18.68
C ARG A 66 -6.04 -0.72 19.01
N SER A 67 -6.92 -0.18 19.85
CA SER A 67 -8.16 -0.86 20.23
C SER A 67 -9.08 -1.08 19.02
N GLU A 68 -9.20 -0.07 18.16
CA GLU A 68 -10.04 -0.15 16.96
C GLU A 68 -9.47 -1.11 15.92
N LEU A 69 -8.16 -1.06 15.65
CA LEU A 69 -7.52 -1.96 14.70
C LEU A 69 -7.59 -3.41 15.16
N THR A 70 -7.36 -3.71 16.44
CA THR A 70 -7.56 -5.06 16.97
C THR A 70 -9.01 -5.54 16.77
N THR A 71 -10.00 -4.67 17.05
CA THR A 71 -11.43 -5.00 16.87
C THR A 71 -11.78 -5.25 15.40
N PHE A 72 -11.28 -4.40 14.50
CA PHE A 72 -11.56 -4.47 13.08
C PHE A 72 -10.89 -5.69 12.42
N PHE A 73 -9.65 -6.00 12.80
CA PHE A 73 -8.93 -7.17 12.30
C PHE A 73 -9.51 -8.48 12.84
N HIS A 74 -9.97 -8.53 14.09
CA HIS A 74 -10.75 -9.66 14.59
C HIS A 74 -11.99 -9.89 13.71
N TRP A 75 -12.76 -8.83 13.40
CA TRP A 75 -13.90 -8.97 12.50
C TRP A 75 -13.50 -9.41 11.09
N CYS A 76 -12.46 -8.81 10.50
CA CYS A 76 -12.00 -9.17 9.16
C CYS A 76 -11.53 -10.63 9.09
N PHE A 77 -10.66 -11.06 10.02
CA PHE A 77 -9.97 -12.34 9.93
C PHE A 77 -10.76 -13.50 10.50
N ASP A 78 -11.40 -13.32 11.65
CA ASP A 78 -12.09 -14.42 12.35
C ASP A 78 -13.55 -14.53 11.94
N VAL A 79 -14.25 -13.38 11.84
CA VAL A 79 -15.71 -13.34 11.65
C VAL A 79 -16.08 -13.36 10.16
N ALA A 80 -15.49 -12.46 9.38
CA ALA A 80 -15.81 -12.29 7.96
C ALA A 80 -14.93 -13.15 7.03
N GLY A 81 -13.72 -13.53 7.47
CA GLY A 81 -12.76 -14.28 6.66
C GLY A 81 -12.30 -13.52 5.41
N ILE A 82 -12.17 -12.20 5.50
CA ILE A 82 -11.83 -11.31 4.38
C ILE A 82 -10.58 -10.49 4.71
N SER A 83 -9.76 -10.23 3.71
CA SER A 83 -8.69 -9.22 3.81
C SER A 83 -9.30 -7.85 4.05
N ALA A 84 -8.72 -7.08 4.97
CA ALA A 84 -9.11 -5.69 5.16
C ALA A 84 -8.91 -4.84 3.88
N ALA A 85 -8.00 -5.24 2.98
CA ALA A 85 -7.84 -4.58 1.67
C ALA A 85 -9.03 -4.78 0.73
N ASN A 86 -9.82 -5.84 0.94
CA ASN A 86 -10.96 -6.20 0.11
C ASN A 86 -12.31 -5.76 0.70
N VAL A 87 -12.29 -5.04 1.83
CA VAL A 87 -13.51 -4.51 2.44
C VAL A 87 -14.10 -3.42 1.55
N GLY A 88 -15.30 -3.65 1.03
CA GLY A 88 -16.10 -2.64 0.34
C GLY A 88 -17.04 -1.90 1.29
N ARG A 89 -17.83 -0.97 0.75
CA ARG A 89 -18.86 -0.23 1.52
C ARG A 89 -19.90 -1.15 2.16
N ARG A 90 -20.26 -2.26 1.48
CA ARG A 90 -21.23 -3.24 1.98
C ARG A 90 -20.66 -3.98 3.20
N GLU A 91 -19.41 -4.42 3.10
CA GLU A 91 -18.68 -5.10 4.16
C GLU A 91 -18.47 -4.15 5.35
N MET A 92 -18.15 -2.87 5.10
CA MET A 92 -18.10 -1.84 6.15
C MET A 92 -19.45 -1.69 6.87
N GLY A 93 -20.56 -1.76 6.15
CA GLY A 93 -21.90 -1.79 6.76
C GLY A 93 -22.13 -3.02 7.66
N ARG A 94 -21.61 -4.19 7.29
CA ARG A 94 -21.64 -5.40 8.12
C ARG A 94 -20.76 -5.26 9.37
N TYR A 95 -19.59 -4.63 9.24
CA TYR A 95 -18.74 -4.31 10.40
C TYR A 95 -19.45 -3.36 11.37
N VAL A 96 -20.13 -2.33 10.86
CA VAL A 96 -20.93 -1.42 11.69
C VAL A 96 -22.02 -2.18 12.44
N ALA A 97 -22.76 -3.06 11.77
CA ALA A 97 -23.79 -3.89 12.41
C ALA A 97 -23.19 -4.79 13.51
N TYR A 98 -22.01 -5.37 13.25
CA TYR A 98 -21.26 -6.15 14.23
C TYR A 98 -20.84 -5.30 15.44
N CYS A 99 -20.39 -4.07 15.23
CA CYS A 99 -20.08 -3.16 16.35
C CYS A 99 -21.30 -2.73 17.14
N GLN A 100 -22.48 -2.67 16.53
CA GLN A 100 -23.72 -2.29 17.21
C GLN A 100 -24.35 -3.45 17.99
N ALA A 101 -24.18 -4.68 17.50
CA ALA A 101 -24.70 -5.90 18.10
C ALA A 101 -23.64 -7.01 18.12
N PRO A 102 -22.56 -6.85 18.91
CA PRO A 102 -21.51 -7.85 19.00
C PRO A 102 -21.99 -9.12 19.74
N PRO A 103 -21.41 -10.30 19.45
CA PRO A 103 -21.60 -11.50 20.26
C PRO A 103 -21.33 -11.24 21.74
N THR A 104 -22.12 -11.85 22.62
CA THR A 104 -22.09 -11.56 24.07
C THR A 104 -20.77 -11.96 24.72
N GLU A 105 -20.12 -12.99 24.21
CA GLU A 105 -18.80 -13.44 24.61
C GLU A 105 -17.70 -12.42 24.32
N LEU A 106 -17.94 -11.44 23.44
CA LEU A 106 -17.01 -10.36 23.09
C LEU A 106 -17.25 -9.06 23.87
N VAL A 107 -18.22 -9.06 24.78
CA VAL A 107 -18.57 -7.90 25.60
C VAL A 107 -18.01 -8.07 27.01
N GLY A 108 -17.03 -7.24 27.36
CA GLY A 108 -16.54 -7.07 28.72
C GLY A 108 -17.30 -5.98 29.46
N TYR A 109 -17.16 -5.91 30.79
CA TYR A 109 -17.80 -4.88 31.63
C TYR A 109 -16.82 -4.09 32.49
N PHE A 110 -15.53 -4.22 32.18
CA PHE A 110 -14.43 -3.51 32.81
C PHE A 110 -13.25 -3.49 31.83
N ASN A 111 -12.36 -2.51 31.99
CA ASN A 111 -11.15 -2.43 31.18
C ASN A 111 -10.18 -3.54 31.57
N VAL A 112 -9.84 -4.38 30.60
CA VAL A 112 -8.86 -5.45 30.74
C VAL A 112 -7.66 -5.12 29.83
N PRO A 113 -6.41 -5.23 30.28
CA PRO A 113 -5.26 -5.08 29.40
C PRO A 113 -5.25 -6.14 28.30
N GLN A 114 -4.93 -5.75 27.07
CA GLN A 114 -4.81 -6.68 25.92
C GLN A 114 -3.76 -7.77 26.14
N PHE A 115 -2.65 -7.44 26.83
CA PHE A 115 -1.57 -8.37 27.15
C PHE A 115 -1.27 -8.33 28.64
N LYS A 116 -0.79 -9.45 29.18
CA LYS A 116 -0.34 -9.60 30.57
C LYS A 116 1.06 -10.22 30.58
N THR A 117 1.84 -9.92 31.61
CA THR A 117 3.11 -10.61 31.82
C THR A 117 2.86 -11.79 32.76
N ASP A 118 3.19 -13.01 32.32
CA ASP A 118 3.15 -14.19 33.17
C ASP A 118 4.23 -14.08 34.26
N LYS A 119 3.84 -14.37 35.50
CA LYS A 119 4.71 -14.14 36.67
C LYS A 119 5.81 -15.18 36.82
N PHE A 120 5.66 -16.37 36.23
CA PHE A 120 6.59 -17.48 36.38
C PHE A 120 7.69 -17.44 35.33
N ASN A 121 7.33 -17.25 34.07
CA ASN A 121 8.29 -17.26 32.95
C ASN A 121 8.65 -15.85 32.43
N GLN A 122 8.05 -14.80 33.00
CA GLN A 122 8.18 -13.39 32.59
C GLN A 122 7.80 -13.12 31.12
N SER A 123 7.08 -14.05 30.49
CA SER A 123 6.65 -13.91 29.11
C SER A 123 5.44 -13.00 29.00
N ARG A 124 5.38 -12.21 27.91
CA ARG A 124 4.26 -11.34 27.60
C ARG A 124 3.23 -12.13 26.79
N GLU A 125 2.07 -12.38 27.36
CA GLU A 125 1.03 -13.23 26.78
C GLU A 125 -0.25 -12.44 26.46
N PRO A 126 -0.98 -12.82 25.38
CA PRO A 126 -2.32 -12.31 25.14
C PRO A 126 -3.24 -12.59 26.34
N ASN A 127 -4.04 -11.60 26.75
CA ASN A 127 -4.90 -11.75 27.91
C ASN A 127 -6.22 -12.44 27.54
N PRO A 128 -6.52 -13.64 28.06
CA PRO A 128 -7.73 -14.39 27.69
C PRO A 128 -9.03 -13.73 28.14
N ASN A 129 -8.96 -12.79 29.09
CA ASN A 129 -10.10 -12.04 29.60
C ASN A 129 -10.32 -10.72 28.84
N TRP A 130 -9.44 -10.35 27.90
CA TRP A 130 -9.64 -9.15 27.10
C TRP A 130 -10.84 -9.31 26.16
N ARG A 131 -11.58 -8.22 25.96
CA ARG A 131 -12.78 -8.16 25.13
C ARG A 131 -12.77 -6.86 24.30
N PRO A 132 -13.12 -6.91 22.99
CA PRO A 132 -13.10 -5.74 22.11
C PRO A 132 -14.23 -4.73 22.40
N PHE A 133 -15.34 -5.19 22.99
CA PHE A 133 -16.49 -4.34 23.31
C PHE A 133 -16.66 -4.18 24.82
N ILE A 134 -16.98 -2.96 25.27
CA ILE A 134 -17.21 -2.66 26.68
C ILE A 134 -18.67 -2.28 26.88
N GLY A 135 -19.40 -3.12 27.61
CA GLY A 135 -20.75 -2.88 28.07
C GLY A 135 -20.80 -2.07 29.37
N ARG A 136 -21.99 -1.58 29.72
CA ARG A 136 -22.23 -0.83 30.95
C ARG A 136 -22.91 -1.71 32.00
N LYS A 137 -22.72 -1.38 33.26
CA LYS A 137 -23.46 -1.95 34.39
C LYS A 137 -24.29 -0.87 35.07
N ALA A 138 -25.49 -1.22 35.52
CA ALA A 138 -26.28 -0.42 36.45
C ALA A 138 -26.62 -1.30 37.66
N LEU A 139 -26.37 -0.78 38.88
CA LEU A 139 -26.60 -1.50 40.13
C LEU A 139 -25.97 -2.91 40.14
N GLY A 140 -24.76 -3.03 39.59
CA GLY A 140 -24.02 -4.30 39.50
C GLY A 140 -24.48 -5.25 38.39
N LYS A 141 -25.62 -4.99 37.73
CA LYS A 141 -26.16 -5.84 36.66
C LYS A 141 -25.72 -5.37 35.27
N PRO A 142 -25.29 -6.29 34.39
CA PRO A 142 -25.07 -6.00 32.98
C PRO A 142 -26.29 -5.36 32.32
N LEU A 143 -26.07 -4.23 31.63
CA LEU A 143 -27.06 -3.67 30.71
C LEU A 143 -26.88 -4.25 29.31
N PRO A 144 -27.93 -4.22 28.47
CA PRO A 144 -27.78 -4.48 27.04
C PRO A 144 -26.68 -3.61 26.45
N TYR A 145 -25.84 -4.21 25.60
CA TYR A 145 -24.80 -3.47 24.91
C TYR A 145 -25.43 -2.39 24.05
N SER A 146 -24.85 -1.19 24.10
CA SER A 146 -25.24 -0.08 23.24
C SER A 146 -24.00 0.72 22.83
N LEU A 147 -23.92 1.03 21.54
CA LEU A 147 -22.87 1.86 20.96
C LEU A 147 -23.46 3.22 20.61
N SER A 148 -22.92 4.29 21.19
CA SER A 148 -23.37 5.64 20.88
C SER A 148 -22.93 6.06 19.48
N ASP A 149 -23.67 6.98 18.87
CA ASP A 149 -23.34 7.53 17.55
C ASP A 149 -21.97 8.22 17.52
N ASN A 150 -21.59 8.91 18.60
CA ASN A 150 -20.27 9.52 18.70
C ASN A 150 -19.16 8.45 18.74
N ALA A 151 -19.34 7.38 19.53
CA ALA A 151 -18.37 6.30 19.60
C ALA A 151 -18.25 5.58 18.25
N LEU A 152 -19.37 5.29 17.58
CA LEU A 152 -19.37 4.69 16.25
C LEU A 152 -18.66 5.59 15.23
N LYS A 153 -18.93 6.90 15.24
CA LYS A 153 -18.27 7.87 14.35
C LYS A 153 -16.76 7.88 14.59
N THR A 154 -16.30 7.85 15.84
CA THR A 154 -14.87 7.75 16.19
C THR A 154 -14.25 6.45 15.65
N LYS A 155 -14.91 5.30 15.83
CA LYS A 155 -14.44 4.01 15.30
C LYS A 155 -14.20 4.06 13.80
N ILE A 156 -15.20 4.53 13.04
CA ILE A 156 -15.09 4.61 11.58
C ILE A 156 -14.11 5.70 11.13
N ALA A 157 -13.98 6.81 11.87
CA ALA A 157 -12.97 7.82 11.56
C ALA A 157 -11.54 7.29 11.71
N ILE A 158 -11.27 6.50 12.76
CA ILE A 158 -9.98 5.83 12.95
C ILE A 158 -9.69 4.89 11.78
N LEU A 159 -10.67 4.07 11.38
CA LEU A 159 -10.51 3.20 10.21
C LEU A 159 -10.31 4.01 8.93
N SER A 160 -10.98 5.14 8.78
CA SER A 160 -10.76 6.05 7.65
C SER A 160 -9.30 6.51 7.60
N SER A 161 -8.74 6.98 8.72
CA SER A 161 -7.33 7.37 8.80
C SER A 161 -6.38 6.20 8.48
N PHE A 162 -6.68 4.99 8.97
CA PHE A 162 -5.90 3.81 8.64
C PHE A 162 -6.00 3.44 7.15
N TYR A 163 -7.18 3.53 6.54
CA TYR A 163 -7.34 3.30 5.10
C TYR A 163 -6.64 4.36 4.26
N THR A 164 -6.62 5.62 4.70
CA THR A 164 -5.81 6.67 4.06
C THR A 164 -4.32 6.33 4.12
N TYR A 165 -3.83 5.83 5.26
CA TYR A 165 -2.48 5.29 5.36
C TYR A 165 -2.26 4.10 4.41
N LEU A 166 -3.15 3.10 4.41
CA LEU A 166 -3.05 1.95 3.50
C LEU A 166 -3.10 2.37 2.02
N MET A 167 -3.82 3.45 1.69
CA MET A 167 -3.82 4.03 0.36
C MET A 167 -2.48 4.70 0.03
N SER A 168 -1.91 5.47 0.96
CA SER A 168 -0.56 6.03 0.78
C SER A 168 0.53 4.96 0.65
N GLU A 169 0.30 3.80 1.27
CA GLU A 169 1.14 2.60 1.16
C GLU A 169 0.80 1.71 -0.05
N GLU A 170 -0.10 2.16 -0.94
CA GLU A 170 -0.60 1.43 -2.12
C GLU A 170 -1.21 0.06 -1.83
N TYR A 171 -1.44 -0.24 -0.56
CA TYR A 171 -1.99 -1.49 -0.10
C TYR A 171 -3.49 -1.56 -0.38
N CYS A 172 -4.17 -0.42 -0.25
CA CYS A 172 -5.57 -0.22 -0.61
C CYS A 172 -5.70 0.83 -1.70
N GLU A 173 -6.77 0.79 -2.49
CA GLU A 173 -7.05 1.81 -3.52
C GLU A 173 -8.21 2.73 -3.13
N ARG A 174 -8.92 2.37 -2.06
CA ARG A 174 -10.16 3.03 -1.65
C ARG A 174 -10.24 3.04 -0.14
N ASN A 175 -10.94 4.06 0.36
CA ASN A 175 -11.27 4.19 1.77
C ASN A 175 -12.75 3.83 2.00
N PRO A 176 -13.07 2.55 2.27
CA PRO A 176 -14.45 2.11 2.49
C PRO A 176 -15.08 2.74 3.74
N ALA A 177 -14.27 3.10 4.73
CA ALA A 177 -14.73 3.78 5.95
C ALA A 177 -15.22 5.21 5.64
N GLN A 178 -14.43 5.97 4.87
CA GLN A 178 -14.83 7.31 4.40
C GLN A 178 -16.07 7.25 3.49
N LEU A 179 -16.09 6.31 2.54
CA LEU A 179 -17.24 6.10 1.65
C LEU A 179 -18.50 5.77 2.44
N TRP A 180 -18.38 4.95 3.49
CA TRP A 180 -19.50 4.65 4.37
C TRP A 180 -19.96 5.90 5.13
N LEU A 181 -19.06 6.67 5.74
CA LEU A 181 -19.40 7.92 6.44
C LEU A 181 -20.18 8.88 5.54
N ASN A 182 -19.68 9.12 4.32
CA ASN A 182 -20.26 10.05 3.34
C ASN A 182 -21.68 9.68 2.90
N HIS A 183 -22.05 8.40 2.98
CA HIS A 183 -23.37 7.91 2.57
C HIS A 183 -24.18 7.28 3.72
N SER A 184 -23.78 7.52 4.97
CA SER A 184 -24.49 7.07 6.16
C SER A 184 -25.36 8.19 6.74
N ARG A 185 -26.02 7.91 7.87
CA ARG A 185 -26.70 8.95 8.67
C ARG A 185 -25.77 10.05 9.19
N PHE A 186 -24.45 9.83 9.13
CA PHE A 186 -23.42 10.79 9.50
C PHE A 186 -22.95 11.67 8.34
N ALA A 187 -23.54 11.52 7.15
CA ALA A 187 -23.25 12.37 6.02
C ALA A 187 -23.55 13.83 6.38
N ASN A 188 -22.54 14.71 6.28
CA ASN A 188 -22.76 16.14 6.46
C ASN A 188 -23.60 16.66 5.30
N LYS A 189 -24.88 16.99 5.55
CA LYS A 189 -25.77 17.70 4.61
C LYS A 189 -25.45 19.20 4.51
N SER A 190 -24.20 19.59 4.73
CA SER A 190 -23.78 20.97 4.53
C SER A 190 -23.75 21.26 3.04
N LYS A 191 -24.75 22.02 2.57
CA LYS A 191 -24.75 22.69 1.28
C LYS A 191 -23.64 23.75 1.27
N PHE A 192 -22.42 23.30 1.07
CA PHE A 192 -21.37 24.03 0.38
C PHE A 192 -20.59 22.92 -0.30
N ARG A 193 -20.67 22.85 -1.64
CA ARG A 193 -19.56 22.29 -2.41
C ARG A 193 -18.38 23.23 -2.13
N LEU A 194 -17.72 23.02 -1.01
CA LEU A 194 -16.28 22.96 -1.12
C LEU A 194 -16.10 21.81 -2.11
N GLU A 195 -15.63 22.13 -3.31
CA GLU A 195 -14.81 21.19 -4.09
C GLU A 195 -14.12 20.31 -3.04
N PRO A 196 -14.39 18.99 -2.97
CA PRO A 196 -13.72 18.16 -1.97
C PRO A 196 -12.27 18.59 -2.08
N ALA A 197 -11.67 19.11 -1.01
CA ALA A 197 -10.26 19.50 -1.04
C ALA A 197 -9.61 18.28 -1.65
N GLU A 198 -9.24 18.41 -2.93
CA GLU A 198 -8.98 17.24 -3.75
C GLU A 198 -7.86 16.59 -2.96
N GLU A 199 -8.04 15.34 -2.52
CA GLU A 199 -6.87 14.55 -2.18
C GLU A 199 -6.13 14.41 -3.51
N GLN A 200 -5.46 15.49 -3.93
CA GLN A 200 -4.76 15.60 -5.18
C GLN A 200 -3.74 14.51 -5.07
N LEU A 201 -3.83 13.56 -6.00
CA LEU A 201 -2.85 12.51 -6.15
C LEU A 201 -1.50 13.21 -6.11
N LYS A 202 -0.65 12.84 -5.14
CA LYS A 202 0.65 13.47 -4.98
C LYS A 202 1.53 13.02 -6.13
N VAL A 203 1.54 13.80 -7.21
CA VAL A 203 2.26 13.54 -8.45
C VAL A 203 3.43 14.53 -8.55
N PHE A 204 4.55 14.10 -9.13
CA PHE A 204 5.63 15.03 -9.48
C PHE A 204 5.15 15.92 -10.64
N SER A 205 5.40 17.23 -10.56
CA SER A 205 5.34 18.07 -11.76
C SER A 205 6.42 17.66 -12.77
N GLU A 206 6.29 18.05 -14.03
CA GLU A 206 7.31 17.76 -15.05
C GLU A 206 8.70 18.26 -14.64
N LEU A 207 8.76 19.44 -13.99
CA LEU A 207 10.00 20.00 -13.45
C LEU A 207 10.58 19.12 -12.33
N GLN A 208 9.77 18.78 -11.32
CA GLN A 208 10.20 17.96 -10.19
C GLN A 208 10.64 16.56 -10.65
N TRP A 209 9.93 15.98 -11.63
CA TRP A 209 10.27 14.71 -12.24
C TRP A 209 11.61 14.79 -12.99
N SER A 210 11.83 15.88 -13.74
CA SER A 210 13.12 16.14 -14.41
C SER A 210 14.28 16.20 -13.42
N TYR A 211 14.11 16.88 -12.29
CA TYR A 211 15.12 16.91 -11.22
C TYR A 211 15.42 15.51 -10.67
N LEU A 212 14.39 14.70 -10.41
CA LEU A 212 14.58 13.33 -9.92
C LEU A 212 15.35 12.48 -10.94
N VAL A 213 14.97 12.50 -12.22
CA VAL A 213 15.65 11.73 -13.27
C VAL A 213 17.10 12.18 -13.43
N ALA A 214 17.36 13.49 -13.50
CA ALA A 214 18.71 14.03 -13.62
C ALA A 214 19.59 13.68 -12.40
N CYS A 215 19.04 13.79 -11.20
CA CYS A 215 19.73 13.43 -9.96
C CYS A 215 20.15 11.96 -9.95
N VAL A 216 19.23 11.06 -10.28
CA VAL A 216 19.48 9.61 -10.27
C VAL A 216 20.47 9.20 -11.36
N GLN A 217 20.40 9.80 -12.55
CA GLN A 217 21.39 9.58 -13.62
C GLN A 217 22.78 10.04 -13.18
N ARG A 218 22.89 11.25 -12.65
CA ARG A 218 24.15 11.82 -12.14
C ARG A 218 24.76 10.93 -11.05
N LEU A 219 23.94 10.45 -10.11
CA LEU A 219 24.40 9.54 -9.05
C LEU A 219 24.87 8.19 -9.62
N ALA A 220 24.16 7.65 -10.62
CA ALA A 220 24.52 6.39 -11.28
C ALA A 220 25.81 6.48 -12.12
N GLU A 221 26.19 7.67 -12.57
CA GLU A 221 27.48 7.95 -13.22
C GLU A 221 28.60 8.16 -12.20
N ALA A 222 28.34 8.90 -11.12
CA ALA A 222 29.33 9.23 -10.11
C ALA A 222 29.71 8.03 -9.21
N GLU A 223 28.72 7.22 -8.80
CA GLU A 223 28.93 6.04 -7.95
C GLU A 223 28.14 4.83 -8.50
N PRO A 224 28.58 4.27 -9.64
CA PRO A 224 27.80 3.27 -10.38
C PRO A 224 27.52 2.01 -9.58
N ALA A 225 28.47 1.57 -8.74
CA ALA A 225 28.31 0.39 -7.89
C ALA A 225 27.13 0.49 -6.92
N GLN A 226 26.73 1.71 -6.55
CA GLN A 226 25.60 1.98 -5.69
C GLN A 226 24.34 2.30 -6.52
N HIS A 227 24.46 3.20 -7.49
CA HIS A 227 23.30 3.89 -8.05
C HIS A 227 22.84 3.40 -9.42
N GLN A 228 23.53 2.47 -10.08
CA GLN A 228 22.98 1.78 -11.26
C GLN A 228 21.71 0.98 -10.89
N ARG A 229 21.65 0.43 -9.67
CA ARG A 229 20.43 -0.16 -9.11
C ARG A 229 19.32 0.89 -8.95
N SER A 230 19.64 2.03 -8.34
CA SER A 230 18.71 3.14 -8.10
C SER A 230 18.10 3.65 -9.40
N LEU A 231 18.91 3.81 -10.46
CA LEU A 231 18.44 4.22 -11.78
C LEU A 231 17.44 3.24 -12.38
N PHE A 232 17.77 1.95 -12.35
CA PHE A 232 16.85 0.93 -12.84
C PHE A 232 15.56 0.85 -12.01
N LEU A 233 15.65 1.03 -10.69
CA LEU A 233 14.50 1.05 -9.78
C LEU A 233 13.49 2.14 -10.17
N ILE A 234 13.96 3.37 -10.34
CA ILE A 234 13.10 4.51 -10.71
C ILE A 234 12.48 4.30 -12.10
N ASN A 235 13.28 3.87 -13.08
CA ASN A 235 12.80 3.61 -14.44
C ASN A 235 11.76 2.50 -14.48
N LEU A 236 11.94 1.42 -13.71
CA LEU A 236 11.01 0.31 -13.64
C LEU A 236 9.70 0.71 -12.96
N MET A 237 9.78 1.40 -11.82
CA MET A 237 8.57 1.87 -11.12
C MET A 237 7.74 2.83 -11.98
N TYR A 238 8.39 3.80 -12.62
CA TYR A 238 7.74 4.76 -13.51
C TYR A 238 7.16 4.08 -14.76
N GLY A 239 7.95 3.25 -15.44
CA GLY A 239 7.58 2.66 -16.73
C GLY A 239 6.56 1.52 -16.66
N CYS A 240 6.43 0.86 -15.51
CA CYS A 240 5.48 -0.24 -15.30
C CYS A 240 4.42 0.06 -14.23
N TYR A 241 4.38 1.28 -13.70
CA TYR A 241 3.48 1.73 -12.62
C TYR A 241 3.49 0.77 -11.42
N LEU A 242 4.63 0.23 -11.05
CA LEU A 242 4.68 -0.85 -10.07
C LEU A 242 4.48 -0.33 -8.65
N ARG A 243 3.79 -1.14 -7.84
CA ARG A 243 3.84 -0.94 -6.39
C ARG A 243 5.18 -1.40 -5.84
N ILE A 244 5.68 -0.78 -4.77
CA ILE A 244 6.94 -1.26 -4.12
C ILE A 244 6.80 -2.74 -3.75
N SER A 245 5.66 -3.16 -3.22
CA SER A 245 5.41 -4.56 -2.80
C SER A 245 5.42 -5.57 -3.95
N GLU A 246 5.33 -5.11 -5.20
CA GLU A 246 5.43 -5.95 -6.41
C GLU A 246 6.89 -6.17 -6.83
N ILE A 247 7.82 -5.35 -6.33
CA ILE A 247 9.26 -5.41 -6.65
C ILE A 247 10.18 -5.56 -5.43
N ALA A 248 9.61 -5.65 -4.24
CA ALA A 248 10.31 -5.96 -2.99
C ALA A 248 10.20 -7.45 -2.64
N ALA A 249 11.24 -8.00 -1.99
CA ALA A 249 11.12 -9.28 -1.31
C ALA A 249 10.25 -9.19 -0.05
N ARG A 250 9.44 -10.23 0.15
CA ARG A 250 8.58 -10.43 1.31
C ARG A 250 8.35 -11.92 1.56
N ALA A 251 7.67 -12.27 2.65
CA ALA A 251 7.34 -13.66 2.94
C ALA A 251 6.56 -14.30 1.78
N GLY A 252 7.10 -15.39 1.22
CA GLY A 252 6.47 -16.13 0.12
C GLY A 252 6.52 -15.44 -1.25
N TYR A 253 7.28 -14.35 -1.41
CA TYR A 253 7.46 -13.66 -2.70
C TYR A 253 8.85 -13.03 -2.81
N ALA A 254 9.61 -13.42 -3.84
CA ALA A 254 10.92 -12.88 -4.16
C ALA A 254 10.95 -12.52 -5.65
N PRO A 255 11.09 -11.22 -6.00
CA PRO A 255 11.10 -10.79 -7.39
C PRO A 255 12.40 -11.18 -8.08
N THR A 256 12.33 -11.51 -9.37
CA THR A 256 13.47 -12.00 -10.15
C THR A 256 13.49 -11.41 -11.55
N MET A 257 14.65 -11.44 -12.18
CA MET A 257 14.84 -10.96 -13.56
C MET A 257 13.95 -11.70 -14.57
N SER A 258 13.63 -12.98 -14.35
CA SER A 258 12.74 -13.77 -15.22
C SER A 258 11.27 -13.33 -15.22
N GLN A 259 10.93 -12.31 -14.42
CA GLN A 259 9.66 -11.59 -14.55
C GLN A 259 9.58 -10.77 -15.84
N PHE A 260 10.71 -10.32 -16.40
CA PHE A 260 10.72 -9.84 -17.78
C PHE A 260 10.61 -11.04 -18.72
N LYS A 261 9.52 -11.09 -19.47
CA LYS A 261 9.22 -12.18 -20.38
C LYS A 261 9.01 -11.64 -21.78
N ARG A 262 9.48 -12.41 -22.76
CA ARG A 262 9.24 -12.17 -24.17
C ARG A 262 8.18 -13.13 -24.67
N HIS A 263 7.13 -12.61 -25.29
CA HIS A 263 6.13 -13.45 -25.92
C HIS A 263 6.71 -14.12 -27.18
N ASN A 264 6.73 -15.45 -27.23
CA ASN A 264 7.45 -16.21 -28.26
C ASN A 264 7.02 -15.87 -29.70
N HIS A 265 5.73 -15.60 -29.93
CA HIS A 265 5.19 -15.38 -31.27
C HIS A 265 5.29 -13.92 -31.74
N SER A 266 5.03 -12.96 -30.84
CA SER A 266 5.00 -11.53 -31.19
C SER A 266 6.33 -10.83 -30.93
N GLY A 267 7.24 -11.46 -30.18
CA GLY A 267 8.50 -10.85 -29.74
C GLY A 267 8.33 -9.72 -28.73
N ILE A 268 7.11 -9.42 -28.29
CA ILE A 268 6.78 -8.32 -27.36
C ILE A 268 7.26 -8.67 -25.95
N TRP A 269 7.91 -7.71 -25.31
CA TRP A 269 8.35 -7.80 -23.92
C TRP A 269 7.28 -7.29 -22.96
N TYR A 270 7.13 -7.99 -21.84
CA TYR A 270 6.26 -7.59 -20.74
C TYR A 270 6.91 -7.92 -19.40
N PHE A 271 6.53 -7.17 -18.36
CA PHE A 271 6.88 -7.45 -16.98
C PHE A 271 5.72 -8.22 -16.33
N HIS A 272 6.00 -9.45 -15.91
CA HIS A 272 5.02 -10.36 -15.32
C HIS A 272 4.94 -10.20 -13.81
N ILE A 273 3.75 -9.84 -13.33
CA ILE A 273 3.44 -9.70 -11.91
C ILE A 273 2.58 -10.91 -11.52
N PRO A 274 3.13 -11.88 -10.77
CA PRO A 274 2.44 -13.16 -10.53
C PRO A 274 1.29 -13.04 -9.53
N ARG A 275 1.33 -12.03 -8.64
CA ARG A 275 0.27 -11.77 -7.66
C ARG A 275 0.07 -10.27 -7.49
N SER A 276 -1.07 -9.77 -7.95
CA SER A 276 -1.59 -8.43 -7.64
C SER A 276 -2.69 -8.49 -6.59
N LYS A 277 -3.33 -7.33 -6.30
CA LYS A 277 -4.59 -7.24 -5.56
C LYS A 277 -5.61 -8.27 -6.09
N GLY A 278 -6.31 -8.96 -5.19
CA GLY A 278 -7.24 -10.04 -5.52
C GLY A 278 -6.60 -11.36 -5.96
N GLY A 279 -5.27 -11.50 -5.88
CA GLY A 279 -4.54 -12.73 -6.22
C GLY A 279 -4.40 -12.99 -7.72
N LYS A 280 -4.76 -12.03 -8.57
CA LYS A 280 -4.67 -12.16 -10.04
C LYS A 280 -3.25 -11.86 -10.51
N ALA A 281 -2.81 -12.53 -11.57
CA ALA A 281 -1.57 -12.18 -12.26
C ALA A 281 -1.86 -11.13 -13.33
N ARG A 282 -0.89 -10.25 -13.63
CA ARG A 282 -0.97 -9.32 -14.77
C ARG A 282 0.36 -9.19 -15.50
N ASN A 283 0.29 -8.80 -16.76
CA ASN A 283 1.44 -8.51 -17.61
C ASN A 283 1.41 -7.01 -17.94
N VAL A 284 2.50 -6.31 -17.66
CA VAL A 284 2.65 -4.89 -17.98
C VAL A 284 3.50 -4.76 -19.23
N ALA A 285 3.04 -4.03 -20.25
CA ALA A 285 3.84 -3.84 -21.46
C ALA A 285 5.13 -3.07 -21.17
N VAL A 286 6.27 -3.56 -21.69
CA VAL A 286 7.58 -2.94 -21.47
C VAL A 286 7.95 -2.07 -22.65
N SER A 287 8.20 -0.79 -22.40
CA SER A 287 8.65 0.16 -23.42
C SER A 287 10.07 -0.14 -23.90
N LYS A 288 10.44 0.34 -25.09
CA LYS A 288 11.82 0.21 -25.60
C LYS A 288 12.85 0.87 -24.67
N ALA A 289 12.51 2.03 -24.11
CA ALA A 289 13.38 2.75 -23.17
C ALA A 289 13.58 1.95 -21.87
N LEU A 290 12.52 1.34 -21.32
CA LEU A 290 12.64 0.50 -20.14
C LEU A 290 13.45 -0.78 -20.44
N LEU A 291 13.28 -1.36 -21.63
CA LEU A 291 14.07 -2.52 -22.06
C LEU A 291 15.56 -2.18 -22.18
N GLN A 292 15.91 -0.99 -22.69
CA GLN A 292 17.28 -0.49 -22.71
C GLN A 292 17.82 -0.28 -21.29
N SER A 293 17.01 0.29 -20.40
CA SER A 293 17.39 0.44 -18.99
C SER A 293 17.64 -0.91 -18.30
N LEU A 294 16.86 -1.95 -18.64
CA LEU A 294 17.09 -3.31 -18.17
C LEU A 294 18.43 -3.85 -18.68
N GLN A 295 18.73 -3.70 -19.97
CA GLN A 295 20.00 -4.14 -20.56
C GLN A 295 21.19 -3.47 -19.87
N SER A 296 21.15 -2.14 -19.70
CA SER A 296 22.21 -1.39 -19.02
C SER A 296 22.44 -1.88 -17.59
N TYR A 297 21.36 -2.10 -16.83
CA TYR A 297 21.48 -2.63 -15.47
C TYR A 297 22.03 -4.06 -15.44
N ARG A 298 21.57 -4.93 -16.36
CA ARG A 298 22.07 -6.30 -16.47
C ARG A 298 23.55 -6.34 -16.84
N HIS A 299 24.00 -5.50 -17.77
CA HIS A 299 25.42 -5.37 -18.11
C HIS A 299 26.25 -4.87 -16.93
N HIS A 300 25.73 -3.93 -16.14
CA HIS A 300 26.38 -3.49 -14.90
C HIS A 300 26.56 -4.65 -13.91
N LEU A 301 25.62 -5.60 -13.87
CA LEU A 301 25.71 -6.83 -13.07
C LEU A 301 26.54 -7.95 -13.73
N GLY A 302 27.09 -7.73 -14.93
CA GLY A 302 27.82 -8.76 -15.69
C GLY A 302 26.92 -9.87 -16.28
N LEU A 303 25.63 -9.58 -16.47
CA LEU A 303 24.64 -10.51 -17.03
C LEU A 303 24.42 -10.25 -18.54
N SER A 304 23.79 -11.20 -19.23
CA SER A 304 23.36 -11.04 -20.63
C SER A 304 22.30 -9.95 -20.79
N ASP A 305 22.14 -9.37 -21.99
CA ASP A 305 21.12 -8.36 -22.32
C ASP A 305 19.73 -8.67 -21.78
N TYR A 306 19.31 -9.93 -21.96
CA TYR A 306 17.96 -10.38 -21.64
C TYR A 306 17.97 -11.55 -20.66
N PRO A 307 16.97 -11.63 -19.77
CA PRO A 307 16.87 -12.73 -18.84
C PRO A 307 16.47 -14.04 -19.50
N GLN A 308 16.97 -15.13 -18.95
CA GLN A 308 16.54 -16.48 -19.32
C GLN A 308 15.21 -16.83 -18.62
N SER A 309 14.41 -17.70 -19.23
CA SER A 309 13.05 -18.01 -18.72
C SER A 309 13.03 -18.63 -17.32
N ASN A 310 14.12 -19.25 -16.88
CA ASN A 310 14.30 -19.87 -15.57
C ASN A 310 15.34 -19.14 -14.70
N GLU A 311 15.71 -17.90 -15.05
CA GLU A 311 16.67 -17.11 -14.29
C GLU A 311 16.11 -16.76 -12.91
N THR A 312 16.85 -17.13 -11.85
CA THR A 312 16.50 -16.83 -10.45
C THR A 312 17.24 -15.62 -9.89
N THR A 313 17.97 -14.88 -10.73
CA THR A 313 18.66 -13.65 -10.32
C THR A 313 17.65 -12.68 -9.70
N PRO A 314 17.91 -12.18 -8.48
CA PRO A 314 17.10 -11.15 -7.85
C PRO A 314 16.92 -9.94 -8.76
N LEU A 315 15.75 -9.31 -8.71
CA LEU A 315 15.49 -8.10 -9.48
C LEU A 315 16.33 -6.92 -8.95
N PHE A 316 16.51 -6.83 -7.63
CA PHE A 316 17.30 -5.80 -6.96
C PHE A 316 18.21 -6.43 -5.90
N ILE A 317 19.52 -6.46 -6.15
CA ILE A 317 20.51 -7.06 -5.24
C ILE A 317 20.95 -6.09 -4.12
N ARG A 318 21.23 -6.62 -2.92
CA ARG A 318 21.80 -5.84 -1.80
C ARG A 318 23.27 -5.51 -2.04
N HIS A 319 23.73 -4.33 -1.60
CA HIS A 319 25.17 -3.99 -1.62
C HIS A 319 25.96 -4.64 -0.49
N ARG A 320 25.29 -5.06 0.59
CA ARG A 320 25.92 -5.71 1.75
C ARG A 320 25.05 -6.87 2.22
N ALA A 321 25.70 -7.94 2.67
CA ALA A 321 25.02 -9.05 3.30
C ALA A 321 24.32 -8.58 4.58
N ALA A 322 23.11 -9.10 4.84
CA ALA A 322 22.41 -8.81 6.09
C ALA A 322 23.19 -9.41 7.27
N GLY A 323 23.31 -8.66 8.37
CA GLY A 323 23.97 -9.12 9.60
C GLY A 323 23.09 -10.00 10.49
N ARG A 324 21.76 -9.99 10.29
CA ARG A 324 20.75 -10.81 11.00
C ARG A 324 19.53 -11.05 10.07
N GLY A 325 18.79 -12.14 10.29
CA GLY A 325 17.56 -12.49 9.54
C GLY A 325 17.69 -13.74 8.65
N ARG A 326 16.60 -14.12 7.96
CA ARG A 326 16.49 -15.39 7.19
C ARG A 326 17.51 -15.53 6.03
N GLU A 327 18.12 -14.43 5.59
CA GLU A 327 19.11 -14.37 4.50
C GLU A 327 20.42 -13.71 4.97
N SER A 328 20.74 -13.85 6.25
CA SER A 328 22.00 -13.37 6.83
C SER A 328 23.20 -13.96 6.06
N GLY A 329 24.13 -13.12 5.60
CA GLY A 329 25.29 -13.56 4.82
C GLY A 329 25.12 -13.65 3.30
N VAL A 330 23.90 -13.54 2.76
CA VAL A 330 23.65 -13.61 1.30
C VAL A 330 23.69 -12.21 0.68
N LEU A 331 24.66 -11.95 -0.18
CA LEU A 331 24.79 -10.68 -0.93
C LEU A 331 23.72 -10.57 -2.03
N ASN A 332 23.45 -11.68 -2.73
CA ASN A 332 22.49 -11.78 -3.83
C ASN A 332 21.06 -12.05 -3.33
N ALA A 333 20.62 -11.28 -2.34
CA ALA A 333 19.25 -11.31 -1.84
C ALA A 333 18.50 -10.07 -2.34
N ASN A 334 17.19 -10.22 -2.52
CA ASN A 334 16.33 -9.09 -2.87
C ASN A 334 16.26 -8.05 -1.73
N LEU A 335 16.07 -6.78 -2.08
CA LEU A 335 15.75 -5.74 -1.12
C LEU A 335 14.32 -5.92 -0.58
N GLY A 336 14.14 -5.68 0.72
CA GLY A 336 12.81 -5.62 1.34
C GLY A 336 12.11 -4.28 1.10
N ILE A 337 10.80 -4.21 1.41
CA ILE A 337 9.95 -3.03 1.19
C ILE A 337 10.57 -1.77 1.80
N ARG A 338 10.96 -1.84 3.08
CA ARG A 338 11.58 -0.71 3.80
C ARG A 338 12.86 -0.23 3.12
N GLN A 339 13.73 -1.14 2.68
CA GLN A 339 15.00 -0.77 2.05
C GLN A 339 14.78 -0.02 0.73
N LEU A 340 13.83 -0.48 -0.10
CA LEU A 340 13.48 0.21 -1.34
C LEU A 340 12.84 1.58 -1.06
N ARG A 341 11.98 1.68 -0.04
CA ARG A 341 11.37 2.95 0.36
C ARG A 341 12.43 3.95 0.83
N ASP A 342 13.34 3.53 1.68
CA ASP A 342 14.44 4.36 2.19
C ASP A 342 15.35 4.82 1.04
N GLU A 343 15.66 3.93 0.07
CA GLU A 343 16.44 4.28 -1.12
C GLU A 343 15.72 5.31 -2.00
N ILE A 344 14.42 5.14 -2.25
CA ILE A 344 13.64 6.09 -3.05
C ILE A 344 13.54 7.45 -2.34
N GLN A 345 13.28 7.45 -1.02
CA GLN A 345 13.19 8.69 -0.26
C GLN A 345 14.52 9.45 -0.26
N PHE A 346 15.65 8.75 -0.17
CA PHE A 346 16.97 9.34 -0.32
C PHE A 346 17.12 10.04 -1.67
N LEU A 347 16.76 9.39 -2.78
CA LEU A 347 16.85 9.97 -4.13
C LEU A 347 15.95 11.19 -4.29
N ILE A 348 14.73 11.15 -3.76
CA ILE A 348 13.79 12.27 -3.78
C ILE A 348 14.36 13.46 -3.01
N ASN A 349 14.93 13.23 -1.82
CA ASN A 349 15.53 14.29 -1.01
C ASN A 349 16.75 14.90 -1.71
N CYS A 350 17.62 14.09 -2.32
CA CYS A 350 18.75 14.61 -3.10
C CYS A 350 18.30 15.46 -4.30
N ALA A 351 17.25 15.03 -5.00
CA ALA A 351 16.69 15.80 -6.12
C ALA A 351 16.05 17.11 -5.64
N ALA A 352 15.38 17.09 -4.48
CA ALA A 352 14.83 18.29 -3.85
C ALA A 352 15.94 19.26 -3.43
N ASP A 353 17.06 18.77 -2.89
CA ASP A 353 18.22 19.60 -2.55
C ASP A 353 18.82 20.27 -3.79
N ASP A 354 18.84 19.58 -4.94
CA ASP A 354 19.29 20.16 -6.20
C ASP A 354 18.32 21.24 -6.71
N ALA A 355 17.00 20.99 -6.64
CA ALA A 355 15.99 22.00 -6.99
C ALA A 355 16.07 23.24 -6.08
N GLU A 356 16.29 23.05 -4.78
CA GLU A 356 16.42 24.16 -3.82
C GLU A 356 17.67 25.00 -4.10
N LYS A 357 18.81 24.38 -4.47
CA LYS A 357 20.03 25.10 -4.86
C LYS A 357 19.82 25.98 -6.09
N ASP A 358 18.97 25.55 -7.01
CA ASP A 358 18.62 26.31 -8.21
C ASP A 358 17.53 27.38 -7.95
N GLY A 359 17.05 27.49 -6.71
CA GLY A 359 16.09 28.51 -6.26
C GLY A 359 14.64 28.06 -6.21
N PHE A 360 14.33 26.80 -6.55
CA PHE A 360 12.98 26.22 -6.52
C PHE A 360 12.62 25.71 -5.12
N ILE A 361 12.58 26.62 -4.14
CA ILE A 361 12.39 26.30 -2.71
C ILE A 361 11.03 25.66 -2.44
N GLN A 362 9.98 26.16 -3.10
CA GLN A 362 8.63 25.62 -2.91
C GLN A 362 8.54 24.19 -3.45
N GLU A 363 9.00 23.98 -4.68
CA GLU A 363 8.99 22.68 -5.35
C GLU A 363 9.85 21.67 -4.57
N ALA A 364 10.99 22.08 -4.04
CA ALA A 364 11.82 21.23 -3.19
C ALA A 364 11.08 20.77 -1.92
N ASN A 365 10.36 21.67 -1.26
CA ASN A 365 9.57 21.33 -0.07
C ASN A 365 8.42 20.38 -0.41
N GLU A 366 7.76 20.58 -1.55
CA GLU A 366 6.73 19.67 -2.05
C GLU A 366 7.33 18.29 -2.37
N MET A 367 8.48 18.23 -3.05
CA MET A 367 9.18 16.99 -3.37
C MET A 367 9.51 16.18 -2.12
N ARG A 368 9.93 16.81 -1.02
CA ARG A 368 10.22 16.13 0.25
C ARG A 368 9.00 15.46 0.89
N GLN A 369 7.79 15.79 0.45
CA GLN A 369 6.53 15.17 0.88
C GLN A 369 6.04 14.07 -0.08
N LEU A 370 6.76 13.86 -1.20
CA LEU A 370 6.50 12.80 -2.17
C LEU A 370 7.18 11.50 -1.73
N THR A 371 6.61 10.39 -2.20
CA THR A 371 7.09 9.04 -1.84
C THR A 371 7.22 8.19 -3.10
N ALA A 372 7.59 6.93 -2.94
CA ALA A 372 7.57 5.95 -4.02
C ALA A 372 6.19 5.82 -4.69
N HIS A 373 5.09 6.04 -3.96
CA HIS A 373 3.74 6.06 -4.54
C HIS A 373 3.57 7.18 -5.56
N SER A 374 4.16 8.34 -5.29
CA SER A 374 4.15 9.48 -6.20
C SER A 374 4.79 9.15 -7.54
N ILE A 375 5.81 8.27 -7.58
CA ILE A 375 6.44 7.81 -8.84
C ILE A 375 5.44 7.00 -9.68
N ARG A 376 4.71 6.07 -9.05
CA ARG A 376 3.65 5.30 -9.73
C ARG A 376 2.60 6.24 -10.31
N HIS A 377 2.08 7.16 -9.49
CA HIS A 377 1.07 8.11 -9.95
C HIS A 377 1.58 8.97 -11.11
N THR A 378 2.83 9.43 -11.03
CA THR A 378 3.49 10.20 -12.09
C THR A 378 3.60 9.39 -13.37
N GLY A 379 3.99 8.12 -13.31
CA GLY A 379 3.99 7.24 -14.47
C GLY A 379 2.61 7.13 -15.13
N ILE A 380 1.56 6.93 -14.33
CA ILE A 380 0.17 6.81 -14.84
C ILE A 380 -0.29 8.14 -15.44
N THR A 381 -0.13 9.25 -14.72
CA THR A 381 -0.52 10.60 -15.18
C THR A 381 0.22 10.98 -16.46
N HIS A 382 1.54 10.77 -16.52
CA HIS A 382 2.34 11.10 -17.70
C HIS A 382 1.97 10.23 -18.90
N ASP A 383 1.77 8.93 -18.70
CA ASP A 383 1.47 8.06 -19.85
C ASP A 383 0.08 8.34 -20.44
N ILE A 384 -0.88 8.75 -19.61
CA ILE A 384 -2.21 9.18 -20.06
C ILE A 384 -2.15 10.56 -20.71
N ASN A 385 -1.63 11.56 -20.01
CA ASN A 385 -1.80 12.97 -20.40
C ASN A 385 -0.68 13.48 -21.32
N LEU A 386 0.55 12.99 -21.18
CA LEU A 386 1.69 13.42 -22.00
C LEU A 386 1.94 12.50 -23.20
N ASN A 387 1.84 11.17 -22.99
CA ASN A 387 2.08 10.19 -24.06
C ASN A 387 0.80 9.79 -24.82
N GLY A 388 -0.37 10.22 -24.36
CA GLY A 388 -1.66 9.94 -25.01
C GLY A 388 -2.05 8.46 -25.03
N ARG A 389 -1.54 7.67 -24.07
CA ARG A 389 -1.79 6.22 -24.04
C ARG A 389 -3.26 5.96 -23.67
N PRO A 390 -3.97 5.05 -24.38
CA PRO A 390 -5.38 4.80 -24.11
C PRO A 390 -5.64 4.40 -22.65
N LEU A 391 -6.66 5.01 -22.04
CA LEU A 391 -7.00 4.80 -20.61
C LEU A 391 -7.20 3.33 -20.26
N SER A 392 -7.81 2.55 -21.14
CA SER A 392 -8.03 1.11 -20.95
C SER A 392 -6.72 0.31 -20.92
N HIS A 393 -5.71 0.72 -21.69
CA HIS A 393 -4.38 0.09 -21.68
C HIS A 393 -3.66 0.39 -20.36
N VAL A 394 -3.66 1.66 -19.95
CA VAL A 394 -3.02 2.09 -18.69
C VAL A 394 -3.72 1.46 -17.48
N GLN A 395 -5.06 1.35 -17.50
CA GLN A 395 -5.81 0.64 -16.46
C GLN A 395 -5.38 -0.81 -16.31
N ALA A 396 -5.27 -1.54 -17.43
CA ALA A 396 -4.87 -2.96 -17.42
C ALA A 396 -3.45 -3.15 -16.89
N ASP A 397 -2.52 -2.30 -17.33
CA ASP A 397 -1.12 -2.32 -16.92
C ASP A 397 -0.94 -1.93 -15.43
N ALA A 398 -1.63 -0.87 -15.00
CA ALA A 398 -1.65 -0.44 -13.59
C ALA A 398 -2.34 -1.46 -12.67
N GLY A 399 -3.20 -2.32 -13.23
CA GLY A 399 -3.95 -3.34 -12.49
C GLY A 399 -5.10 -2.78 -11.67
N HIS A 400 -5.73 -1.69 -12.13
CA HIS A 400 -6.91 -1.11 -11.46
C HIS A 400 -8.19 -1.89 -11.79
N GLU A 401 -8.96 -2.27 -10.77
CA GLU A 401 -10.20 -3.05 -10.95
C GLU A 401 -11.33 -2.26 -11.62
N SER A 402 -11.36 -0.93 -11.44
CA SER A 402 -12.34 -0.07 -12.10
C SER A 402 -11.65 0.98 -12.97
N ILE A 403 -12.26 1.27 -14.11
CA ILE A 403 -11.89 2.41 -14.94
C ILE A 403 -12.02 3.73 -14.18
N ASP A 404 -12.93 3.83 -13.20
CA ASP A 404 -13.12 5.02 -12.35
C ASP A 404 -11.86 5.36 -11.54
N THR A 405 -11.04 4.35 -11.21
CA THR A 405 -9.79 4.56 -10.49
C THR A 405 -8.73 5.16 -11.42
N THR A 406 -8.70 4.74 -12.69
CA THR A 406 -7.78 5.30 -13.68
C THR A 406 -8.27 6.64 -14.22
N SER A 407 -9.58 6.91 -14.24
CA SER A 407 -10.10 8.20 -14.71
C SER A 407 -9.76 9.36 -13.78
N GLN A 408 -9.37 9.10 -12.53
CA GLN A 408 -8.89 10.14 -11.59
C GLN A 408 -7.60 10.80 -12.07
N TYR A 409 -6.86 10.17 -12.97
CA TYR A 409 -5.60 10.71 -13.52
C TYR A 409 -5.82 11.52 -14.80
N LEU A 410 -7.06 11.61 -15.32
CA LEU A 410 -7.36 12.44 -16.47
C LEU A 410 -7.48 13.90 -16.05
N HIS A 411 -6.55 14.73 -16.53
CA HIS A 411 -6.68 16.18 -16.46
C HIS A 411 -7.23 16.64 -17.81
N THR A 412 -8.56 16.69 -17.94
CA THR A 412 -9.18 17.23 -19.16
C THR A 412 -9.94 18.51 -18.84
N SER A 413 -9.44 19.64 -19.31
CA SER A 413 -10.16 20.92 -19.20
C SER A 413 -11.39 20.95 -20.11
N GLN A 414 -12.29 21.92 -19.90
CA GLN A 414 -13.42 22.11 -20.82
C GLN A 414 -12.93 22.60 -22.19
N GLU A 415 -11.85 23.38 -22.21
CA GLU A 415 -11.18 23.88 -23.41
C GLU A 415 -10.56 22.74 -24.23
N GLU A 416 -9.85 21.79 -23.60
CA GLU A 416 -9.27 20.63 -24.29
C GLU A 416 -10.34 19.71 -24.90
N ARG A 417 -11.46 19.52 -24.19
CA ARG A 417 -12.60 18.77 -24.72
C ARG A 417 -13.25 19.48 -25.91
N HIS A 418 -13.33 20.79 -25.88
CA HIS A 418 -13.81 21.58 -27.02
C HIS A 418 -12.85 21.48 -28.21
N GLN A 419 -11.56 21.67 -27.99
CA GLN A 419 -10.54 21.58 -29.04
C GLN A 419 -10.49 20.19 -29.68
N SER A 420 -10.46 19.13 -28.88
CA SER A 420 -10.46 17.75 -29.39
C SER A 420 -11.75 17.37 -30.14
N ALA A 421 -12.88 17.99 -29.79
CA ALA A 421 -14.14 17.80 -30.51
C ALA A 421 -14.28 18.68 -31.77
N SER A 422 -13.55 19.80 -31.85
CA SER A 422 -13.74 20.84 -32.87
C SER A 422 -13.56 20.33 -34.31
N ALA A 423 -12.63 19.40 -34.53
CA ALA A 423 -12.32 18.82 -35.84
C ALA A 423 -12.95 17.44 -36.06
N LYS A 424 -13.95 17.04 -35.27
CA LYS A 424 -14.54 15.70 -35.34
C LYS A 424 -15.32 15.52 -36.65
N PRO A 425 -14.86 14.67 -37.59
CA PRO A 425 -15.56 14.46 -38.85
C PRO A 425 -16.88 13.70 -38.62
N LEU A 426 -17.95 14.12 -39.29
CA LEU A 426 -19.24 13.41 -39.29
C LEU A 426 -19.26 12.29 -40.34
N ASP A 427 -18.53 12.46 -41.43
CA ASP A 427 -18.27 11.46 -42.45
C ASP A 427 -16.75 11.37 -42.68
N ARG A 428 -16.17 10.19 -42.45
CA ARG A 428 -14.72 9.96 -42.60
C ARG A 428 -14.30 9.62 -44.03
N LEU A 429 -15.26 9.42 -44.93
CA LEU A 429 -15.04 9.00 -46.31
C LEU A 429 -15.43 10.08 -47.33
N GLN A 430 -15.96 11.22 -46.87
CA GLN A 430 -16.32 12.32 -47.75
C GLN A 430 -15.06 12.87 -48.46
N GLY A 431 -14.99 12.67 -49.78
CA GLY A 431 -13.87 13.13 -50.63
C GLY A 431 -12.84 12.08 -51.03
N ILE A 432 -13.04 10.79 -50.69
CA ILE A 432 -12.29 9.71 -51.34
C ILE A 432 -13.01 9.37 -52.66
N GLU A 433 -12.66 10.08 -53.74
CA GLU A 433 -13.08 9.67 -55.08
C GLU A 433 -12.43 8.31 -55.40
N SER A 434 -13.26 7.38 -55.88
CA SER A 434 -12.96 5.97 -56.15
C SER A 434 -11.94 5.74 -57.26
#